data_AF-A0A7L2V9Z8-F1
#
_entry.id   AF-A0A7L2V9Z8-F1
#
_cell.length_a   1.000
_cell.length_b   1.000
_cell.length_c   1.000
_cell.angle_alpha   90.00
_cell.angle_beta   90.00
_cell.angle_gamma   90.00
#
_symmetry.space_group_name_H-M   'P 1'
#
loop_
_entity.id
_entity.type
_entity.pdbx_description
1 polymer ?
#
loop_
_entity_poly.entity_id
_entity_poly.type
_entity_poly.pdbx_seq_one_letter_code
_entity_poly.pdbx_strand_id
1 'polypeptide(L)'
;NGKHVQWLRGKDGEVWVWVMGEAPGDKPYEQISEELIAERARQQAQKEAEELWRQKEAEITKKFRDAMAQEKARIVAEKWKIEIEDRKAAKLEEEKIQEELKKREEEERQKGEEQIRQQEEIRAKELYLCLKKAQQHSQHSDDDQEWEEQLHRSKAADEERSHKARRARDEYRRQSLRAIQKGRVAGLSNLFQGTSLNNDQEIKLNNGASPLLSLSPASRLVCTEVTLKGFFLLNCSLSNPPPSQQTLPQNTNRIAQWFHGIISRQEAEELLMNKSEGTFLVRVSEKIWGYALSYRQQSGFKHFLVDASGDFYSFLGVDPDRHATLTDLIDFHKEEIITSSGGELLLEPCGQQKNPPDYSSLFE
;
A
#
# COMPACT_ATOMS: atom_id res chain seq x y z
N ASN A 1 96.89 38.83 17.50
CA ASN A 1 96.92 39.86 16.45
C ASN A 1 96.42 41.18 16.99
N GLY A 2 97.34 42.01 17.51
CA GLY A 2 97.01 43.36 17.98
C GLY A 2 96.79 44.29 16.80
N LYS A 3 95.61 44.92 16.71
CA LYS A 3 95.37 45.96 15.71
C LYS A 3 96.08 47.23 16.17
N HIS A 4 97.01 47.74 15.37
CA HIS A 4 97.68 49.02 15.59
C HIS A 4 97.11 50.06 14.62
N VAL A 5 96.71 51.22 15.16
CA VAL A 5 96.20 52.35 14.38
C VAL A 5 97.39 53.22 13.99
N GLN A 6 97.68 53.32 12.69
CA GLN A 6 98.63 54.29 12.15
C GLN A 6 97.90 55.61 11.87
N TRP A 7 98.25 56.63 12.63
CA TRP A 7 97.74 57.98 12.45
C TRP A 7 98.49 58.69 11.34
N LEU A 8 97.75 59.30 10.40
CA LEU A 8 98.30 60.23 9.43
C LEU A 8 98.73 61.51 10.18
N ARG A 9 99.91 62.04 9.87
CA ARG A 9 100.42 63.29 10.48
C ARG A 9 100.38 64.43 9.47
N GLY A 10 100.01 65.62 9.93
CA GLY A 10 100.08 66.87 9.18
C GLY A 10 101.51 67.32 8.92
N LYS A 11 101.68 68.38 8.13
CA LYS A 11 102.99 68.98 7.79
C LYS A 11 103.73 69.55 9.01
N ASP A 12 103.00 69.80 10.08
CA ASP A 12 103.42 70.25 11.40
C ASP A 12 103.84 69.09 12.34
N GLY A 13 103.63 67.83 11.94
CA GLY A 13 103.95 66.65 12.74
C GLY A 13 102.84 66.20 13.70
N GLU A 14 101.77 66.98 13.81
CA GLU A 14 100.57 66.68 14.61
C GLU A 14 99.67 65.66 13.89
N VAL A 15 98.81 64.98 14.63
CA VAL A 15 97.88 63.99 14.04
C VAL A 15 96.86 64.71 13.17
N TRP A 16 96.71 64.29 11.91
CA TRP A 16 95.75 64.84 10.98
C TRP A 16 94.35 64.34 11.32
N VAL A 17 93.46 65.27 11.68
CA VAL A 17 92.07 65.00 11.99
C VAL A 17 91.21 65.69 10.94
N TRP A 18 90.43 64.92 10.19
CA TRP A 18 89.44 65.48 9.28
C TRP A 18 88.10 65.56 10.00
N VAL A 19 87.58 66.78 10.12
CA VAL A 19 86.26 67.06 10.66
C VAL A 19 85.31 67.30 9.48
N MET A 20 84.29 66.45 9.34
CA MET A 20 83.27 66.63 8.30
C MET A 20 82.62 68.02 8.42
N GLY A 21 82.73 68.84 7.38
CA GLY A 21 82.06 70.14 7.30
C GLY A 21 82.94 71.39 7.46
N GLU A 22 84.25 71.25 7.72
CA GLU A 22 85.15 72.41 7.90
C GLU A 22 85.89 72.84 6.62
N ALA A 23 85.84 72.05 5.53
CA ALA A 23 86.52 72.39 4.27
C ALA A 23 85.68 73.37 3.40
N PRO A 24 86.31 74.28 2.64
CA PRO A 24 85.59 75.20 1.75
C PRO A 24 84.78 74.41 0.69
N GLY A 25 83.45 74.45 0.82
CA GLY A 25 82.52 73.77 -0.08
C GLY A 25 81.85 72.52 0.50
N ASP A 26 82.24 72.06 1.68
CA ASP A 26 81.55 70.96 2.37
C ASP A 26 80.24 71.45 3.00
N LYS A 27 79.20 70.60 2.96
CA LYS A 27 77.96 70.86 3.70
C LYS A 27 78.25 70.72 5.21
N PRO A 28 77.74 71.63 6.06
CA PRO A 28 77.85 71.47 7.50
C PRO A 28 77.13 70.19 7.95
N TYR A 29 77.65 69.57 9.01
CA TYR A 29 77.14 68.30 9.53
C TYR A 29 75.63 68.36 9.82
N GLU A 30 75.16 69.49 10.37
CA GLU A 30 73.75 69.74 10.67
C GLU A 30 72.88 69.57 9.42
N GLN A 31 73.29 70.17 8.29
CA GLN A 31 72.55 70.09 7.02
C GLN A 31 72.53 68.66 6.45
N ILE A 32 73.65 67.92 6.57
CA ILE A 32 73.71 66.51 6.15
C ILE A 32 72.80 65.65 7.05
N SER A 33 72.79 65.92 8.36
CA SER A 33 71.96 65.19 9.33
C SER A 33 70.47 65.45 9.12
N GLU A 34 70.09 66.70 8.84
CA GLU A 34 68.72 67.12 8.51
C GLU A 34 68.25 66.49 7.19
N GLU A 35 69.09 66.49 6.16
CA GLU A 35 68.81 65.85 4.87
C GLU A 35 68.57 64.34 5.03
N LEU A 36 69.38 63.65 5.85
CA LEU A 36 69.19 62.23 6.17
C LEU A 36 67.93 61.95 7.00
N ILE A 37 67.53 62.86 7.88
CA ILE A 37 66.28 62.76 8.64
C ILE A 37 65.08 62.97 7.70
N ALA A 38 65.14 63.99 6.84
CA ALA A 38 64.10 64.26 5.85
C ALA A 38 63.94 63.11 4.85
N GLU A 39 65.05 62.53 4.39
CA GLU A 39 65.02 61.36 3.50
C GLU A 39 64.36 60.15 4.18
N ARG A 40 64.74 59.86 5.43
CA ARG A 40 64.09 58.78 6.20
C ARG A 40 62.61 59.05 6.45
N ALA A 41 62.23 60.29 6.75
CA ALA A 41 60.83 60.68 6.94
C ALA A 41 60.02 60.50 5.64
N ARG A 42 60.58 60.87 4.47
CA ARG A 42 59.94 60.64 3.17
C ARG A 42 59.76 59.16 2.87
N GLN A 43 60.78 58.36 3.08
CA GLN A 43 60.71 56.90 2.87
C GLN A 43 59.68 56.26 3.81
N GLN A 44 59.59 56.71 5.06
CA GLN A 44 58.60 56.22 6.01
C GLN A 44 57.18 56.61 5.57
N ALA A 45 56.97 57.87 5.18
CA ALA A 45 55.68 58.32 4.66
C ALA A 45 55.24 57.58 3.39
N GLN A 46 56.17 57.24 2.50
CA GLN A 46 55.89 56.42 1.31
C GLN A 46 55.42 55.01 1.68
N LYS A 47 56.11 54.34 2.61
CA LYS A 47 55.69 53.01 3.09
C LYS A 47 54.30 53.03 3.72
N GLU A 48 54.03 54.03 4.56
CA GLU A 48 52.71 54.20 5.18
C GLU A 48 51.62 54.46 4.13
N ALA A 49 51.91 55.28 3.12
CA ALA A 49 50.98 55.54 2.02
C ALA A 49 50.71 54.28 1.18
N GLU A 50 51.72 53.46 0.90
CA GLU A 50 51.56 52.18 0.21
C GLU A 50 50.71 51.18 1.01
N GLU A 51 50.91 51.11 2.33
CA GLU A 51 50.11 50.27 3.22
C GLU A 51 48.65 50.71 3.25
N LEU A 52 48.40 52.02 3.38
CA LEU A 52 47.05 52.58 3.30
C LEU A 52 46.39 52.30 1.96
N TRP A 53 47.15 52.39 0.86
CA TRP A 53 46.63 52.08 -0.47
C TRP A 53 46.26 50.60 -0.60
N ARG A 54 47.11 49.68 -0.12
CA ARG A 54 46.78 48.24 -0.06
C ARG A 54 45.54 47.96 0.77
N GLN A 55 45.37 48.63 1.91
CA GLN A 55 44.17 48.48 2.73
C GLN A 55 42.92 48.95 1.98
N LYS A 56 43.00 50.07 1.26
CA LYS A 56 41.89 50.58 0.45
C LYS A 56 41.56 49.68 -0.73
N GLU A 57 42.56 49.14 -1.40
CA GLU A 57 42.37 48.17 -2.49
C GLU A 57 41.73 46.87 -1.97
N ALA A 58 42.16 46.36 -0.81
CA ALA A 58 41.54 45.23 -0.14
C ALA A 58 40.09 45.53 0.29
N GLU A 59 39.81 46.74 0.79
CA GLU A 59 38.46 47.17 1.14
C GLU A 59 37.54 47.20 -0.10
N ILE A 60 38.02 47.76 -1.22
CA ILE A 60 37.27 47.83 -2.49
C ILE A 60 37.00 46.43 -3.03
N THR A 61 38.03 45.57 -3.09
CA THR A 61 37.87 44.20 -3.58
C THR A 61 36.93 43.38 -2.70
N LYS A 62 36.97 43.56 -1.37
CA LYS A 62 36.01 42.95 -0.46
C LYS A 62 34.59 43.43 -0.73
N LYS A 63 34.36 44.75 -0.81
CA LYS A 63 33.03 45.31 -1.11
C LYS A 63 32.45 44.79 -2.42
N PHE A 64 33.29 44.61 -3.45
CA PHE A 64 32.85 44.04 -4.73
C PHE A 64 32.45 42.57 -4.59
N ARG A 65 33.23 41.75 -3.87
CA ARG A 65 32.88 40.35 -3.60
C ARG A 65 31.58 40.24 -2.81
N ASP A 66 31.42 41.08 -1.79
CA ASP A 66 30.23 41.10 -0.94
C ASP A 66 28.98 41.51 -1.74
N ALA A 67 29.10 42.52 -2.61
CA ALA A 67 28.01 42.93 -3.51
C ALA A 67 27.60 41.81 -4.48
N MET A 68 28.57 41.08 -5.05
CA MET A 68 28.29 39.94 -5.93
C MET A 68 27.63 38.78 -5.18
N ALA A 69 28.06 38.51 -3.94
CA ALA A 69 27.44 37.49 -3.10
C ALA A 69 25.99 37.87 -2.74
N GLN A 70 25.75 39.14 -2.41
CA GLN A 70 24.41 39.66 -2.12
C GLN A 70 23.47 39.54 -3.33
N GLU A 71 23.94 39.88 -4.53
CA GLU A 71 23.13 39.76 -5.75
C GLU A 71 22.83 38.30 -6.09
N LYS A 72 23.81 37.40 -5.96
CA LYS A 72 23.58 35.95 -6.12
C LYS A 72 22.55 35.43 -5.13
N ALA A 73 22.64 35.82 -3.86
CA ALA A 73 21.67 35.45 -2.83
C ALA A 73 20.26 35.97 -3.17
N ARG A 74 20.15 37.19 -3.71
CA ARG A 74 18.86 37.76 -4.15
C ARG A 74 18.22 36.92 -5.26
N ILE A 75 19.00 36.54 -6.28
CA ILE A 75 18.50 35.71 -7.40
C ILE A 75 18.03 34.34 -6.89
N VAL A 76 18.78 33.71 -5.98
CA VAL A 76 18.39 32.42 -5.39
C VAL A 76 17.09 32.56 -4.58
N ALA A 77 16.97 33.63 -3.78
CA ALA A 77 15.77 33.88 -2.99
C ALA A 77 14.54 34.14 -3.88
N GLU A 78 14.70 34.83 -5.00
CA GLU A 78 13.62 35.08 -5.96
C GLU A 78 13.15 33.79 -6.65
N LYS A 79 14.09 32.94 -7.08
CA LYS A 79 13.76 31.61 -7.63
C LYS A 79 12.98 30.76 -6.65
N TRP A 80 13.41 30.73 -5.39
CA TRP A 80 12.74 29.95 -4.35
C TRP A 80 11.32 30.44 -4.05
N LYS A 81 11.07 31.75 -4.15
CA LYS A 81 9.71 32.31 -4.02
C LYS A 81 8.79 31.84 -5.14
N ILE A 82 9.26 31.93 -6.39
CA ILE A 82 8.51 31.46 -7.56
C ILE A 82 8.19 29.96 -7.41
N GLU A 83 9.19 29.15 -7.05
CA GLU A 83 9.00 27.70 -6.83
C GLU A 83 7.95 27.39 -5.74
N ILE A 84 7.94 28.16 -4.64
CA ILE A 84 6.92 28.01 -3.59
C ILE A 84 5.53 28.40 -4.10
N GLU A 85 5.43 29.47 -4.87
CA GLU A 85 4.16 29.91 -5.46
C GLU A 85 3.64 28.89 -6.47
N ASP A 86 4.49 28.35 -7.34
CA ASP A 86 4.15 27.27 -8.28
C ASP A 86 3.69 26.01 -7.55
N ARG A 87 4.41 25.62 -6.48
CA ARG A 87 4.01 24.47 -5.64
C ARG A 87 2.66 24.69 -4.95
N LYS A 88 2.36 25.92 -4.52
CA LYS A 88 1.06 26.26 -3.94
C LYS A 88 -0.04 26.22 -5.00
N ALA A 89 0.21 26.73 -6.20
CA ALA A 89 -0.73 26.68 -7.32
C ALA A 89 -1.04 25.24 -7.73
N ALA A 90 -0.02 24.38 -7.81
CA ALA A 90 -0.20 22.95 -8.11
C ALA A 90 -1.09 22.25 -7.08
N LYS A 91 -0.87 22.51 -5.79
CA LYS A 91 -1.71 21.94 -4.72
C LYS A 91 -3.17 22.40 -4.80
N LEU A 92 -3.40 23.68 -5.13
CA LEU A 92 -4.74 24.21 -5.27
C LEU A 92 -5.47 23.57 -6.46
N GLU A 93 -4.77 23.36 -7.58
CA GLU A 93 -5.35 22.69 -8.74
C GLU A 93 -5.63 21.21 -8.46
N GLU A 94 -4.75 20.52 -7.74
CA GLU A 94 -4.96 19.14 -7.30
C GLU A 94 -6.20 19.02 -6.39
N GLU A 95 -6.34 19.90 -5.41
CA GLU A 95 -7.50 19.94 -4.52
C GLU A 95 -8.80 20.16 -5.30
N LYS A 96 -8.79 21.09 -6.27
CA LYS A 96 -9.93 21.34 -7.15
C LYS A 96 -10.30 20.13 -8.00
N ILE A 97 -9.31 19.42 -8.55
CA ILE A 97 -9.54 18.17 -9.29
C ILE A 97 -10.16 17.10 -8.38
N GLN A 98 -9.65 16.95 -7.15
CA GLN A 98 -10.20 16.01 -6.18
C GLN A 98 -11.65 16.34 -5.80
N GLU A 99 -11.97 17.62 -5.59
CA GLU A 99 -13.34 18.08 -5.34
C GLU A 99 -14.28 17.79 -6.53
N GLU A 100 -13.82 18.04 -7.76
CA GLU A 100 -14.60 17.70 -8.96
C GLU A 100 -14.84 16.19 -9.09
N LEU A 101 -13.84 15.36 -8.77
CA LEU A 101 -13.99 13.90 -8.79
C LEU A 101 -14.98 13.42 -7.73
N LYS A 102 -14.88 13.92 -6.49
CA LYS A 102 -15.83 13.60 -5.41
C LYS A 102 -17.24 14.02 -5.78
N LYS A 103 -17.40 15.18 -6.41
CA LYS A 103 -18.70 15.65 -6.89
C LYS A 103 -19.28 14.73 -7.96
N ARG A 104 -18.47 14.29 -8.93
CA ARG A 104 -18.91 13.32 -9.94
C ARG A 104 -19.29 11.97 -9.34
N GLU A 105 -18.54 11.48 -8.37
CA GLU A 105 -18.84 10.24 -7.65
C GLU A 105 -20.19 10.34 -6.92
N GLU A 106 -20.41 11.45 -6.21
CA GLU A 106 -21.68 11.72 -5.52
C GLU A 106 -22.86 11.83 -6.50
N GLU A 107 -22.68 12.50 -7.64
CA GLU A 107 -23.71 12.59 -8.68
C GLU A 107 -24.07 11.21 -9.26
N GLU A 108 -23.08 10.34 -9.49
CA GLU A 108 -23.33 8.96 -9.96
C GLU A 108 -24.03 8.12 -8.88
N ARG A 109 -23.64 8.28 -7.61
CA ARG A 109 -24.34 7.64 -6.48
C ARG A 109 -25.80 8.06 -6.42
N GLN A 110 -26.09 9.36 -6.52
CA GLN A 110 -27.46 9.88 -6.51
C GLN A 110 -28.28 9.36 -7.69
N LYS A 111 -27.70 9.28 -8.90
CA LYS A 111 -28.37 8.65 -10.05
C LYS A 111 -28.67 7.18 -9.79
N GLY A 112 -27.76 6.44 -9.17
CA GLY A 112 -27.96 5.05 -8.77
C GLY A 112 -29.11 4.90 -7.78
N GLU A 113 -29.14 5.71 -6.73
CA GLU A 113 -30.21 5.74 -5.73
C GLU A 113 -31.57 6.10 -6.35
N GLU A 114 -31.59 7.08 -7.25
CA GLU A 114 -32.81 7.48 -7.97
C GLU A 114 -33.36 6.35 -8.84
N GLN A 115 -32.49 5.60 -9.53
CA GLN A 115 -32.90 4.42 -10.31
C GLN A 115 -33.49 3.33 -9.43
N ILE A 116 -32.88 3.04 -8.28
CA ILE A 116 -33.39 2.08 -7.31
C ILE A 116 -34.78 2.53 -6.82
N ARG A 117 -34.92 3.81 -6.46
CA ARG A 117 -36.19 4.38 -6.00
C ARG A 117 -37.30 4.24 -7.06
N GLN A 118 -36.98 4.50 -8.32
CA GLN A 118 -37.92 4.31 -9.43
C GLN A 118 -38.31 2.83 -9.60
N GLN A 119 -37.34 1.92 -9.52
CA GLN A 119 -37.60 0.48 -9.59
C GLN A 119 -38.47 0.00 -8.42
N GLU A 120 -38.21 0.47 -7.21
CA GLU A 120 -39.04 0.19 -6.03
C GLU A 120 -40.47 0.68 -6.21
N GLU A 121 -40.67 1.90 -6.75
CA GLU A 121 -42.00 2.44 -7.00
C GLU A 121 -42.76 1.62 -8.07
N ILE A 122 -42.07 1.25 -9.16
CA ILE A 122 -42.64 0.37 -10.20
C ILE A 122 -43.03 -0.97 -9.58
N ARG A 123 -42.11 -1.58 -8.82
CA ARG A 123 -42.33 -2.88 -8.19
C ARG A 123 -43.47 -2.84 -7.18
N ALA A 124 -43.59 -1.76 -6.41
CA ALA A 124 -44.67 -1.55 -5.46
C ALA A 124 -46.03 -1.48 -6.18
N LYS A 125 -46.12 -0.79 -7.33
CA LYS A 125 -47.33 -0.73 -8.16
C LYS A 125 -47.72 -2.09 -8.72
N GLU A 126 -46.75 -2.86 -9.22
CA GLU A 126 -46.98 -4.23 -9.70
C GLU A 126 -47.54 -5.13 -8.59
N LEU A 127 -46.88 -5.11 -7.43
CA LEU A 127 -47.31 -5.89 -6.26
C LEU A 127 -48.72 -5.51 -5.83
N TYR A 128 -49.03 -4.21 -5.76
CA TYR A 128 -50.37 -3.72 -5.45
C TYR A 128 -51.44 -4.26 -6.41
N LEU A 129 -51.17 -4.22 -7.71
CA LEU A 129 -52.09 -4.74 -8.73
C LEU A 129 -52.32 -6.24 -8.58
N CYS A 130 -51.26 -7.02 -8.34
CA CYS A 130 -51.35 -8.46 -8.10
C CYS A 130 -52.16 -8.78 -6.83
N LEU A 131 -51.88 -8.09 -5.72
CA LEU A 131 -52.63 -8.21 -4.47
C LEU A 131 -54.11 -7.89 -4.65
N LYS A 132 -54.43 -6.82 -5.37
CA LYS A 132 -55.81 -6.42 -5.65
C LYS A 132 -56.57 -7.45 -6.49
N LYS A 133 -55.92 -8.04 -7.50
CA LYS A 133 -56.52 -9.12 -8.29
C LYS A 133 -56.76 -10.38 -7.46
N ALA A 134 -55.80 -10.77 -6.61
CA ALA A 134 -55.95 -11.90 -5.71
C ALA A 134 -57.11 -11.68 -4.71
N GLN A 135 -57.23 -10.47 -4.17
CA GLN A 135 -58.36 -10.09 -3.30
C GLN A 135 -59.70 -10.18 -4.03
N GLN A 136 -59.77 -9.74 -5.29
CA GLN A 136 -61.00 -9.87 -6.10
C GLN A 136 -61.33 -11.33 -6.45
N HIS A 137 -60.33 -12.16 -6.74
CA HIS A 137 -60.54 -13.61 -6.93
C HIS A 137 -61.05 -14.29 -5.65
N SER A 138 -60.51 -13.92 -4.49
CA SER A 138 -61.01 -14.40 -3.19
C SER A 138 -62.42 -13.89 -2.85
N GLN A 139 -62.86 -12.76 -3.41
CA GLN A 139 -64.24 -12.29 -3.27
C GLN A 139 -65.21 -12.92 -4.29
N HIS A 140 -64.69 -13.58 -5.32
CA HIS A 140 -65.43 -14.19 -6.42
C HIS A 140 -65.00 -15.65 -6.62
N SER A 141 -64.82 -16.41 -5.55
CA SER A 141 -64.39 -17.81 -5.66
C SER A 141 -65.58 -18.76 -5.72
N ASP A 142 -65.68 -19.50 -6.83
CA ASP A 142 -66.48 -20.74 -6.93
C ASP A 142 -66.05 -21.78 -5.88
N ASP A 143 -64.85 -21.64 -5.29
CA ASP A 143 -64.32 -22.47 -4.20
C ASP A 143 -65.18 -22.43 -2.92
N ASP A 144 -65.84 -21.29 -2.61
CA ASP A 144 -66.76 -21.20 -1.46
C ASP A 144 -68.03 -22.01 -1.73
N GLN A 145 -68.50 -22.02 -2.98
CA GLN A 145 -69.66 -22.79 -3.41
C GLN A 145 -69.34 -24.29 -3.47
N GLU A 146 -68.17 -24.66 -3.97
CA GLU A 146 -67.69 -26.05 -3.95
C GLU A 146 -67.47 -26.56 -2.51
N TRP A 147 -66.96 -25.72 -1.61
CA TRP A 147 -66.82 -26.05 -0.19
C TRP A 147 -68.17 -26.22 0.50
N GLU A 148 -69.15 -25.35 0.24
CA GLU A 148 -70.52 -25.49 0.76
C GLU A 148 -71.19 -26.78 0.26
N GLU A 149 -71.05 -27.11 -1.02
CA GLU A 149 -71.55 -28.37 -1.56
C GLU A 149 -70.87 -29.59 -0.92
N GLN A 150 -69.55 -29.52 -0.71
CA GLN A 150 -68.79 -30.56 -0.03
C GLN A 150 -69.25 -30.73 1.43
N LEU A 151 -69.54 -29.62 2.11
CA LEU A 151 -70.09 -29.59 3.47
C LEU A 151 -71.48 -30.25 3.52
N HIS A 152 -72.34 -29.94 2.56
CA HIS A 152 -73.66 -30.55 2.40
C HIS A 152 -73.56 -32.07 2.14
N ARG A 153 -72.65 -32.50 1.27
CA ARG A 153 -72.40 -33.92 1.00
C ARG A 153 -71.90 -34.65 2.25
N SER A 154 -71.02 -34.03 3.04
CA SER A 154 -70.54 -34.60 4.31
C SER A 154 -71.69 -34.74 5.33
N LYS A 155 -72.51 -33.69 5.49
CA LYS A 155 -73.64 -33.72 6.43
C LYS A 155 -74.66 -34.79 6.08
N ALA A 156 -74.96 -34.97 4.80
CA ALA A 156 -75.85 -36.04 4.33
C ALA A 156 -75.29 -37.44 4.65
N ALA A 157 -73.98 -37.66 4.45
CA ALA A 157 -73.33 -38.93 4.78
C ALA A 157 -73.35 -39.22 6.29
N ASP A 158 -73.16 -38.20 7.13
CA ASP A 158 -73.28 -38.30 8.59
C ASP A 158 -74.70 -38.64 9.06
N GLU A 159 -75.72 -38.06 8.42
CA GLU A 159 -77.12 -38.39 8.66
C GLU A 159 -77.44 -39.83 8.25
N GLU A 160 -76.90 -40.31 7.12
CA GLU A 160 -77.07 -41.68 6.67
C GLU A 160 -76.43 -42.67 7.65
N ARG A 161 -75.20 -42.38 8.10
CA ARG A 161 -74.51 -43.16 9.15
C ARG A 161 -75.30 -43.17 10.45
N SER A 162 -75.83 -42.02 10.87
CA SER A 162 -76.65 -41.89 12.07
C SER A 162 -77.98 -42.64 11.96
N HIS A 163 -78.59 -42.67 10.78
CA HIS A 163 -79.79 -43.45 10.51
C HIS A 163 -79.51 -44.97 10.52
N LYS A 164 -78.42 -45.43 9.90
CA LYS A 164 -77.96 -46.82 9.99
C LYS A 164 -77.69 -47.25 11.43
N ALA A 165 -77.01 -46.41 12.21
CA ALA A 165 -76.73 -46.67 13.62
C ALA A 165 -78.03 -46.76 14.46
N ARG A 166 -79.01 -45.88 14.21
CA ARG A 166 -80.34 -45.96 14.86
C ARG A 166 -81.06 -47.26 14.51
N ARG A 167 -81.11 -47.63 13.23
CA ARG A 167 -81.73 -48.91 12.80
C ARG A 167 -81.06 -50.10 13.48
N ALA A 168 -79.74 -50.13 13.55
CA ALA A 168 -79.00 -51.19 14.23
C ALA A 168 -79.36 -51.27 15.73
N ARG A 169 -79.46 -50.13 16.42
CA ARG A 169 -79.90 -50.07 17.83
C ARG A 169 -81.34 -50.54 18.02
N ASP A 170 -82.26 -50.11 17.16
CA ASP A 170 -83.67 -50.52 17.24
C ASP A 170 -83.89 -51.97 16.86
N GLU A 171 -83.07 -52.51 15.95
CA GLU A 171 -83.05 -53.92 15.61
C GLU A 171 -82.47 -54.77 16.74
N TYR A 172 -81.37 -54.34 17.37
CA TYR A 172 -80.87 -54.96 18.59
C TYR A 172 -81.92 -54.91 19.71
N ARG A 173 -82.59 -53.78 19.92
CA ARG A 173 -83.67 -53.64 20.90
C ARG A 173 -84.83 -54.59 20.59
N ARG A 174 -85.26 -54.71 19.33
CA ARG A 174 -86.31 -55.65 18.90
C ARG A 174 -85.89 -57.10 19.07
N GLN A 175 -84.64 -57.46 18.73
CA GLN A 175 -84.09 -58.80 18.91
C GLN A 175 -83.93 -59.14 20.40
N SER A 176 -83.48 -58.20 21.22
CA SER A 176 -83.40 -58.31 22.68
C SER A 176 -84.77 -58.51 23.31
N LEU A 177 -85.78 -57.72 22.94
CA LEU A 177 -87.15 -57.90 23.42
C LEU A 177 -87.75 -59.25 22.96
N ARG A 178 -87.44 -59.71 21.74
CA ARG A 178 -87.82 -61.04 21.26
C ARG A 178 -87.08 -62.17 21.99
N ALA A 179 -85.82 -61.97 22.39
CA ALA A 179 -85.06 -62.92 23.20
C ALA A 179 -85.61 -63.00 24.63
N ILE A 180 -85.99 -61.85 25.21
CA ILE A 180 -86.67 -61.77 26.51
C ILE A 180 -88.03 -62.47 26.48
N GLN A 181 -88.79 -62.39 25.39
CA GLN A 181 -90.04 -63.15 25.22
C GLN A 181 -89.83 -64.65 24.96
N LYS A 182 -88.70 -65.07 24.39
CA LYS A 182 -88.41 -66.47 24.03
C LYS A 182 -87.69 -67.29 25.12
N GLY A 183 -87.34 -66.72 26.27
CA GLY A 183 -86.60 -67.44 27.31
C GLY A 183 -86.91 -66.99 28.73
N ARG A 184 -87.40 -67.93 29.56
CA ARG A 184 -87.28 -67.91 31.02
C ARG A 184 -85.85 -67.51 31.44
N VAL A 185 -85.78 -66.62 32.42
CA VAL A 185 -84.55 -66.04 32.98
C VAL A 185 -83.67 -67.10 33.67
N ALA A 186 -82.37 -67.09 33.35
CA ALA A 186 -81.28 -67.47 34.24
C ALA A 186 -80.12 -66.53 33.86
N GLY A 187 -79.70 -65.55 34.65
CA GLY A 187 -79.31 -65.66 36.04
C GLY A 187 -77.86 -66.11 36.12
N LEU A 188 -76.90 -65.30 35.64
CA LEU A 188 -75.48 -65.48 35.95
C LEU A 188 -74.74 -64.13 35.93
N SER A 189 -74.65 -63.55 37.12
CA SER A 189 -73.53 -62.72 37.56
C SER A 189 -72.25 -63.55 37.58
N ASN A 190 -71.11 -62.89 37.39
CA ASN A 190 -69.73 -63.35 37.57
C ASN A 190 -69.14 -64.26 36.47
N LEU A 191 -68.42 -63.66 35.52
CA LEU A 191 -67.14 -64.20 35.07
C LEU A 191 -66.27 -63.11 34.41
N PHE A 192 -65.86 -62.14 35.22
CA PHE A 192 -64.66 -61.34 34.94
C PHE A 192 -63.46 -62.15 35.45
N GLN A 193 -62.74 -62.82 34.56
CA GLN A 193 -61.30 -63.06 34.68
C GLN A 193 -60.73 -63.82 33.47
N GLY A 194 -59.71 -63.22 32.87
CA GLY A 194 -58.58 -63.92 32.26
C GLY A 194 -58.77 -64.40 30.82
N THR A 195 -58.08 -63.73 29.89
CA THR A 195 -56.98 -64.37 29.12
C THR A 195 -56.34 -63.32 28.20
N SER A 196 -55.21 -62.77 28.66
CA SER A 196 -54.12 -62.37 27.77
C SER A 196 -53.57 -63.63 27.12
N LEU A 197 -53.43 -63.63 25.79
CA LEU A 197 -52.33 -64.30 25.08
C LEU A 197 -52.22 -63.71 23.67
N ASN A 198 -50.98 -63.36 23.34
CA ASN A 198 -50.50 -63.01 22.00
C ASN A 198 -50.75 -64.14 20.99
N ASN A 199 -50.92 -63.78 19.72
CA ASN A 199 -50.25 -64.49 18.64
C ASN A 199 -50.08 -63.60 17.41
N ASP A 200 -48.85 -63.62 16.91
CA ASP A 200 -48.29 -62.86 15.79
C ASP A 200 -48.83 -63.31 14.42
N GLN A 201 -48.85 -62.39 13.45
CA GLN A 201 -48.35 -62.71 12.10
C GLN A 201 -47.99 -61.47 11.27
N GLU A 202 -46.72 -61.45 10.87
CA GLU A 202 -46.05 -60.50 9.98
C GLU A 202 -46.61 -60.51 8.55
N ILE A 203 -46.55 -59.34 7.87
CA ILE A 203 -46.45 -59.27 6.40
C ILE A 203 -45.27 -58.35 6.07
N LYS A 204 -44.22 -58.94 5.51
CA LYS A 204 -43.07 -58.26 4.89
C LYS A 204 -43.47 -57.60 3.57
N LEU A 205 -42.94 -56.41 3.30
CA LEU A 205 -42.72 -55.90 1.94
C LEU A 205 -41.45 -55.04 1.88
N ASN A 206 -40.93 -54.93 0.66
CA ASN A 206 -39.53 -54.90 0.26
C ASN A 206 -39.17 -53.55 -0.40
N ASN A 207 -37.90 -53.15 -0.27
CA ASN A 207 -37.06 -52.23 -1.07
C ASN A 207 -37.61 -50.95 -1.74
N GLY A 208 -36.87 -49.84 -1.56
CA GLY A 208 -36.72 -48.82 -2.61
C GLY A 208 -36.19 -47.43 -2.18
N ALA A 209 -34.88 -47.20 -2.39
CA ALA A 209 -34.21 -45.93 -2.74
C ALA A 209 -34.02 -44.77 -1.71
N SER A 210 -32.74 -44.59 -1.31
CA SER A 210 -31.84 -43.41 -1.29
C SER A 210 -32.36 -41.95 -1.19
N PRO A 211 -31.48 -40.94 -0.96
CA PRO A 211 -30.61 -40.72 0.21
C PRO A 211 -30.70 -39.26 0.73
N LEU A 212 -30.39 -38.99 2.01
CA LEU A 212 -29.94 -37.66 2.44
C LEU A 212 -28.79 -37.77 3.47
N LEU A 213 -27.60 -37.40 2.98
CA LEU A 213 -26.44 -36.87 3.70
C LEU A 213 -26.86 -35.59 4.46
N SER A 214 -26.21 -35.07 5.50
CA SER A 214 -24.95 -35.30 6.23
C SER A 214 -24.88 -34.26 7.36
N LEU A 215 -24.15 -34.51 8.45
CA LEU A 215 -23.35 -33.49 9.15
C LEU A 215 -22.23 -34.18 9.97
N SER A 216 -21.00 -34.18 9.41
CA SER A 216 -19.65 -33.90 9.96
C SER A 216 -19.22 -34.30 11.40
N PRO A 217 -17.90 -34.23 11.77
CA PRO A 217 -16.69 -33.93 10.98
C PRO A 217 -15.47 -34.86 11.28
N ALA A 218 -14.35 -34.48 10.63
CA ALA A 218 -12.97 -34.57 11.08
C ALA A 218 -12.13 -35.70 10.47
N SER A 219 -11.44 -35.34 9.38
CA SER A 219 -10.17 -35.96 9.01
C SER A 219 -9.13 -34.85 8.82
N ARG A 220 -8.01 -35.07 9.50
CA ARG A 220 -6.85 -34.20 9.65
C ARG A 220 -6.15 -34.04 8.30
N LEU A 221 -5.84 -32.81 7.93
CA LEU A 221 -4.93 -32.52 6.82
C LEU A 221 -3.49 -32.65 7.32
N VAL A 222 -2.79 -33.63 6.77
CA VAL A 222 -1.34 -33.59 6.61
C VAL A 222 -1.08 -32.65 5.43
N CYS A 223 -0.34 -31.57 5.66
CA CYS A 223 0.01 -30.60 4.63
C CYS A 223 1.48 -30.79 4.27
N THR A 224 1.72 -31.49 3.16
CA THR A 224 3.03 -31.55 2.50
C THR A 224 3.15 -30.38 1.53
N GLU A 225 4.26 -29.64 1.69
CA GLU A 225 4.90 -28.71 0.74
C GLU A 225 3.99 -27.80 -0.08
N VAL A 226 3.83 -26.57 0.43
CA VAL A 226 3.22 -25.46 -0.32
C VAL A 226 4.26 -24.93 -1.31
N THR A 227 4.07 -25.24 -2.59
CA THR A 227 4.83 -24.60 -3.68
C THR A 227 4.47 -23.11 -3.76
N LEU A 228 5.48 -22.27 -4.00
CA LEU A 228 5.44 -20.79 -4.06
C LEU A 228 4.26 -20.18 -4.86
N LYS A 229 3.68 -20.93 -5.80
CA LYS A 229 2.51 -20.51 -6.59
C LYS A 229 1.21 -20.41 -5.77
N GLY A 230 1.06 -21.25 -4.74
CA GLY A 230 -0.19 -21.33 -3.96
C GLY A 230 -0.36 -20.22 -2.92
N PHE A 231 0.74 -19.66 -2.41
CA PHE A 231 0.69 -18.62 -1.38
C PHE A 231 0.18 -17.27 -1.92
N PHE A 232 0.43 -16.99 -3.20
CA PHE A 232 -0.04 -15.76 -3.85
C PHE A 232 -1.54 -15.85 -4.18
N LEU A 233 -2.01 -16.97 -4.74
CA LEU A 233 -3.42 -17.15 -5.12
C LEU A 233 -4.38 -17.26 -3.92
N LEU A 234 -3.93 -17.80 -2.77
CA LEU A 234 -4.80 -17.95 -1.60
C LEU A 234 -5.15 -16.60 -0.95
N ASN A 235 -4.25 -15.62 -0.99
CA ASN A 235 -4.49 -14.27 -0.47
C ASN A 235 -5.23 -13.36 -1.46
N CYS A 236 -5.32 -13.70 -2.75
CA CYS A 236 -6.03 -12.91 -3.76
C CYS A 236 -7.57 -12.95 -3.64
N SER A 237 -8.14 -13.80 -2.79
CA SER A 237 -9.59 -13.92 -2.61
C SER A 237 -10.17 -13.02 -1.50
N LEU A 238 -9.31 -12.35 -0.73
CA LEU A 238 -9.69 -11.32 0.23
C LEU A 238 -8.89 -10.06 -0.04
N SER A 239 -9.53 -9.13 -0.76
CA SER A 239 -9.13 -7.74 -0.97
C SER A 239 -8.13 -7.52 -2.11
N ASN A 240 -8.67 -6.93 -3.19
CA ASN A 240 -8.01 -6.31 -4.35
C ASN A 240 -7.18 -7.22 -5.28
N PRO A 241 -7.31 -7.05 -6.61
CA PRO A 241 -6.47 -7.77 -7.56
C PRO A 241 -4.99 -7.41 -7.33
N PRO A 242 -4.03 -8.27 -7.76
CA PRO A 242 -2.62 -7.86 -7.85
C PRO A 242 -2.52 -6.56 -8.65
N PRO A 243 -1.44 -5.77 -8.52
CA PRO A 243 -1.25 -4.54 -9.30
C PRO A 243 -1.09 -4.88 -10.79
N SER A 244 -2.22 -5.19 -11.42
CA SER A 244 -2.42 -5.32 -12.84
C SER A 244 -2.81 -3.94 -13.34
N GLN A 245 -1.93 -3.38 -14.16
CA GLN A 245 -2.26 -2.33 -15.14
C GLN A 245 -2.47 -0.90 -14.62
N GLN A 246 -1.80 -0.46 -13.55
CA GLN A 246 -1.65 0.98 -13.33
C GLN A 246 -0.17 1.36 -13.26
N THR A 247 0.27 2.04 -14.33
CA THR A 247 1.55 2.75 -14.52
C THR A 247 2.77 1.92 -14.95
N LEU A 248 2.65 1.19 -16.07
CA LEU A 248 3.81 1.02 -16.96
C LEU A 248 3.82 2.18 -17.97
N PRO A 249 4.94 2.89 -18.23
CA PRO A 249 5.00 3.85 -19.31
C PRO A 249 4.62 3.17 -20.63
N GLN A 250 3.56 3.67 -21.27
CA GLN A 250 3.00 3.19 -22.54
C GLN A 250 3.95 3.36 -23.76
N ASN A 251 5.27 3.42 -23.57
CA ASN A 251 6.21 3.62 -24.67
C ASN A 251 7.61 3.01 -24.42
N THR A 252 7.72 1.78 -23.90
CA THR A 252 8.83 0.88 -24.23
C THR A 252 8.40 -0.58 -24.06
N ASN A 253 8.35 -1.32 -25.17
CA ASN A 253 7.98 -2.73 -25.20
C ASN A 253 9.13 -3.65 -24.71
N ARG A 254 9.83 -3.25 -23.63
CA ARG A 254 10.97 -3.98 -23.05
C ARG A 254 10.93 -3.88 -21.53
N ILE A 255 10.61 -5.00 -20.89
CA ILE A 255 10.75 -5.17 -19.45
C ILE A 255 12.22 -4.95 -19.06
N ALA A 256 12.45 -4.26 -17.95
CA ALA A 256 13.78 -3.91 -17.50
C ALA A 256 14.61 -5.16 -17.23
N GLN A 257 15.89 -5.13 -17.62
CA GLN A 257 16.76 -6.31 -17.56
C GLN A 257 16.93 -6.86 -16.14
N TRP A 258 16.90 -5.98 -15.14
CA TRP A 258 17.01 -6.31 -13.72
C TRP A 258 15.74 -6.94 -13.13
N PHE A 259 14.62 -7.02 -13.87
CA PHE A 259 13.37 -7.55 -13.36
C PHE A 259 13.21 -9.04 -13.68
N HIS A 260 13.11 -9.86 -12.63
CA HIS A 260 13.01 -11.32 -12.74
C HIS A 260 11.64 -11.89 -12.35
N GLY A 261 10.65 -11.05 -12.01
CA GLY A 261 9.31 -11.54 -11.65
C GLY A 261 9.31 -12.41 -10.39
N ILE A 262 8.60 -13.55 -10.43
CA ILE A 262 8.40 -14.44 -9.27
C ILE A 262 9.55 -15.46 -9.18
N ILE A 263 10.69 -15.01 -8.66
CA ILE A 263 11.80 -15.90 -8.29
C ILE A 263 12.00 -15.92 -6.77
N SER A 264 12.42 -17.07 -6.26
CA SER A 264 12.74 -17.23 -4.85
C SER A 264 14.01 -16.48 -4.46
N ARG A 265 14.22 -16.30 -3.16
CA ARG A 265 15.47 -15.73 -2.65
C ARG A 265 16.69 -16.54 -3.08
N GLN A 266 16.60 -17.87 -3.04
CA GLN A 266 17.72 -18.76 -3.35
C GLN A 266 18.10 -18.67 -4.83
N GLU A 267 17.11 -18.68 -5.74
CA GLU A 267 17.35 -18.49 -7.18
C GLU A 267 18.01 -17.14 -7.49
N ALA A 268 17.61 -16.07 -6.78
CA ALA A 268 18.25 -14.77 -6.91
C ALA A 268 19.72 -14.78 -6.46
N GLU A 269 20.03 -15.46 -5.35
CA GLU A 269 21.40 -15.62 -4.86
C GLU A 269 22.26 -16.42 -5.85
N GLU A 270 21.72 -17.50 -6.44
CA GLU A 270 22.40 -18.30 -7.48
C GLU A 270 22.75 -17.46 -8.72
N LEU A 271 21.82 -16.63 -9.20
CA LEU A 271 22.05 -15.73 -10.34
C LEU A 271 23.14 -14.69 -10.07
N LEU A 272 23.26 -14.24 -8.81
CA LEU A 272 24.23 -13.23 -8.38
C LEU A 272 25.56 -13.84 -7.90
N MET A 273 25.64 -15.16 -7.68
CA MET A 273 26.78 -15.80 -7.01
C MET A 273 28.11 -15.64 -7.75
N ASN A 274 28.06 -15.66 -9.08
CA ASN A 274 29.23 -15.54 -9.97
C ASN A 274 29.35 -14.15 -10.60
N LYS A 275 28.76 -13.12 -9.97
CA LYS A 275 28.76 -11.74 -10.47
C LYS A 275 29.62 -10.80 -9.61
N SER A 276 29.94 -9.65 -10.18
CA SER A 276 30.67 -8.53 -9.55
C SER A 276 29.88 -7.99 -8.35
N GLU A 277 30.59 -7.48 -7.35
CA GLU A 277 29.97 -6.62 -6.33
C GLU A 277 29.30 -5.43 -7.02
N GLY A 278 28.12 -5.03 -6.54
CA GLY A 278 27.31 -4.00 -7.20
C GLY A 278 26.26 -4.56 -8.15
N THR A 279 26.31 -5.86 -8.48
CA THR A 279 25.29 -6.49 -9.32
C THR A 279 24.01 -6.69 -8.52
N PHE A 280 22.86 -6.36 -9.11
CA PHE A 280 21.56 -6.45 -8.45
C PHE A 280 20.45 -6.98 -9.36
N LEU A 281 19.36 -7.42 -8.75
CA LEU A 281 18.13 -7.75 -9.44
C LEU A 281 16.91 -7.49 -8.55
N VAL A 282 15.74 -7.34 -9.16
CA VAL A 282 14.46 -7.16 -8.47
C VAL A 282 13.53 -8.32 -8.78
N ARG A 283 12.91 -8.83 -7.72
CA ARG A 283 11.94 -9.92 -7.74
C ARG A 283 10.69 -9.54 -6.95
N VAL A 284 9.58 -10.22 -7.22
CA VAL A 284 8.36 -10.10 -6.42
C VAL A 284 8.61 -10.70 -5.04
N SER A 285 8.20 -9.99 -3.98
CA SER A 285 8.42 -10.46 -2.61
C SER A 285 7.34 -11.46 -2.19
N GLU A 286 7.76 -12.53 -1.53
CA GLU A 286 6.86 -13.52 -0.91
C GLU A 286 6.40 -13.08 0.49
N LYS A 287 7.08 -12.11 1.10
CA LYS A 287 6.88 -11.72 2.51
C LYS A 287 6.00 -10.49 2.69
N ILE A 288 5.96 -9.63 1.68
CA ILE A 288 5.25 -8.35 1.71
C ILE A 288 4.54 -8.16 0.37
N TRP A 289 3.50 -7.32 0.37
CA TRP A 289 2.94 -6.79 -0.86
C TRP A 289 3.89 -5.75 -1.46
N GLY A 290 4.75 -6.22 -2.36
CA GLY A 290 5.75 -5.41 -3.03
C GLY A 290 6.88 -6.25 -3.61
N TYR A 291 8.07 -5.66 -3.65
CA TYR A 291 9.24 -6.24 -4.30
C TYR A 291 10.36 -6.51 -3.31
N ALA A 292 11.35 -7.28 -3.74
CA ALA A 292 12.61 -7.44 -3.05
C ALA A 292 13.76 -7.19 -4.03
N LEU A 293 14.66 -6.30 -3.65
CA LEU A 293 15.91 -6.08 -4.37
C LEU A 293 17.00 -6.97 -3.76
N SER A 294 17.55 -7.87 -4.57
CA SER A 294 18.68 -8.73 -4.20
C SER A 294 19.96 -8.11 -4.76
N TYR A 295 20.97 -7.97 -3.89
CA TYR A 295 22.22 -7.26 -4.18
C TYR A 295 23.43 -8.13 -3.86
N ARG A 296 24.44 -8.11 -4.74
CA ARG A 296 25.72 -8.79 -4.54
C ARG A 296 26.71 -7.89 -3.79
N GLN A 297 27.10 -8.34 -2.60
CA GLN A 297 28.14 -7.69 -1.78
C GLN A 297 29.41 -8.56 -1.76
N GLN A 298 30.57 -7.96 -1.47
CA GLN A 298 31.88 -8.61 -1.29
C GLN A 298 31.86 -10.01 -0.64
N SER A 299 31.13 -10.19 0.46
CA SER A 299 31.13 -11.44 1.25
C SER A 299 29.78 -12.18 1.26
N GLY A 300 28.83 -11.80 0.40
CA GLY A 300 27.51 -12.44 0.38
C GLY A 300 26.45 -11.68 -0.42
N PHE A 301 25.22 -11.72 0.08
CA PHE A 301 24.07 -11.10 -0.57
C PHE A 301 23.26 -10.29 0.44
N LYS A 302 22.76 -9.15 -0.01
CA LYS A 302 21.81 -8.32 0.74
C LYS A 302 20.46 -8.34 0.04
N HIS A 303 19.39 -8.27 0.82
CA HIS A 303 18.04 -8.20 0.30
C HIS A 303 17.30 -7.05 0.97
N PHE A 304 16.83 -6.13 0.16
CA PHE A 304 16.05 -4.99 0.60
C PHE A 304 14.61 -5.20 0.19
N LEU A 305 13.69 -5.03 1.13
CA LEU A 305 12.26 -5.11 0.87
C LEU A 305 11.79 -3.75 0.35
N VAL A 306 11.04 -3.76 -0.75
CA VAL A 306 10.47 -2.56 -1.36
C VAL A 306 8.96 -2.62 -1.16
N ASP A 307 8.43 -1.63 -0.45
CA ASP A 307 7.00 -1.47 -0.26
C ASP A 307 6.35 -0.98 -1.55
N ALA A 308 5.20 -1.57 -1.90
CA ALA A 308 4.36 -1.14 -3.02
C ALA A 308 2.88 -1.08 -2.60
N SER A 309 2.60 -0.96 -1.29
CA SER A 309 1.24 -0.93 -0.76
C SER A 309 0.50 0.39 -1.00
N GLY A 310 1.20 1.46 -1.39
CA GLY A 310 0.62 2.75 -1.73
C GLY A 310 1.03 3.22 -3.13
N ASP A 311 0.85 4.52 -3.40
CA ASP A 311 1.14 5.13 -4.71
C ASP A 311 2.64 5.45 -4.94
N PHE A 312 3.52 4.89 -4.10
CA PHE A 312 4.95 5.15 -4.11
C PHE A 312 5.75 3.89 -3.75
N TYR A 313 7.02 3.89 -4.13
CA TYR A 313 7.99 2.82 -3.86
C TYR A 313 9.06 3.33 -2.92
N SER A 314 9.37 2.55 -1.88
CA SER A 314 10.42 2.88 -0.90
C SER A 314 10.99 1.63 -0.25
N PHE A 315 12.24 1.69 0.24
CA PHE A 315 12.84 0.59 0.99
C PHE A 315 12.29 0.52 2.43
N LEU A 316 11.80 -0.64 2.85
CA LEU A 316 11.29 -0.83 4.21
C LEU A 316 12.42 -0.81 5.24
N GLY A 317 12.35 0.18 6.14
CA GLY A 317 13.18 0.24 7.35
C GLY A 317 14.62 0.71 7.13
N VAL A 318 14.96 1.18 5.92
CA VAL A 318 16.32 1.63 5.59
C VAL A 318 16.32 3.10 5.13
N ASP A 319 15.49 3.45 4.14
CA ASP A 319 15.47 4.78 3.54
C ASP A 319 14.05 5.39 3.58
N PRO A 320 13.85 6.63 4.10
CA PRO A 320 12.58 7.33 4.02
C PRO A 320 12.21 7.86 2.62
N ASP A 321 13.13 7.84 1.65
CA ASP A 321 12.90 8.39 0.32
C ASP A 321 11.88 7.58 -0.49
N ARG A 322 10.93 8.32 -1.09
CA ARG A 322 9.78 7.76 -1.81
C ARG A 322 9.90 8.09 -3.29
N HIS A 323 9.69 7.08 -4.13
CA HIS A 323 9.78 7.20 -5.58
C HIS A 323 8.44 6.92 -6.24
N ALA A 324 8.15 7.62 -7.34
CA ALA A 324 6.90 7.47 -8.08
C ALA A 324 6.82 6.12 -8.80
N THR A 325 7.94 5.62 -9.35
CA THR A 325 8.01 4.30 -9.97
C THR A 325 9.14 3.45 -9.40
N LEU A 326 9.01 2.13 -9.54
CA LEU A 326 10.07 1.19 -9.18
C LEU A 326 11.35 1.45 -9.98
N THR A 327 11.24 1.93 -11.22
CA THR A 327 12.41 2.27 -12.05
C THR A 327 13.14 3.48 -11.47
N ASP A 328 12.41 4.51 -11.05
CA ASP A 328 13.00 5.71 -10.44
C ASP A 328 13.73 5.38 -9.14
N LEU A 329 13.18 4.47 -8.33
CA LEU A 329 13.84 3.97 -7.12
C LEU A 329 15.18 3.32 -7.46
N ILE A 330 15.22 2.48 -8.49
CA ILE A 330 16.45 1.80 -8.92
C ILE A 330 17.45 2.81 -9.48
N ASP A 331 17.01 3.73 -10.33
CA ASP A 331 17.88 4.71 -10.97
C ASP A 331 18.51 5.68 -9.96
N PHE A 332 17.75 6.11 -8.95
CA PHE A 332 18.27 6.94 -7.85
C PHE A 332 19.41 6.24 -7.10
N HIS A 333 19.22 4.96 -6.75
CA HIS A 333 20.21 4.19 -5.99
C HIS A 333 21.39 3.67 -6.83
N LYS A 334 21.50 4.09 -8.10
CA LYS A 334 22.75 3.93 -8.89
C LYS A 334 23.80 4.96 -8.49
N GLU A 335 23.36 6.12 -8.04
CA GLU A 335 24.23 7.25 -7.64
C GLU A 335 24.23 7.44 -6.11
N GLU A 336 23.13 7.12 -5.44
CA GLU A 336 22.97 7.24 -3.98
C GLU A 336 23.01 5.88 -3.27
N ILE A 337 23.66 5.84 -2.09
CA ILE A 337 23.81 4.62 -1.31
C ILE A 337 22.50 4.21 -0.63
N ILE A 338 22.16 2.92 -0.65
CA ILE A 338 20.93 2.43 0.03
C ILE A 338 21.03 2.55 1.55
N THR A 339 22.15 2.12 2.15
CA THR A 339 22.35 2.23 3.60
C THR A 339 23.66 2.93 3.92
N SER A 340 23.65 3.93 4.81
CA SER A 340 24.88 4.65 5.22
C SER A 340 25.94 3.75 5.88
N SER A 341 25.55 2.63 6.48
CA SER A 341 26.45 1.66 7.11
C SER A 341 26.99 0.60 6.12
N GLY A 342 26.32 0.42 4.99
CA GLY A 342 26.58 -0.66 4.05
C GLY A 342 27.19 -0.20 2.72
N GLY A 343 26.97 1.06 2.33
CA GLY A 343 27.54 1.67 1.13
C GLY A 343 27.10 1.02 -0.19
N GLU A 344 25.92 0.39 -0.21
CA GLU A 344 25.44 -0.34 -1.38
C GLU A 344 24.99 0.61 -2.49
N LEU A 345 25.63 0.52 -3.65
CA LEU A 345 25.27 1.24 -4.88
C LEU A 345 24.88 0.24 -5.97
N LEU A 346 23.78 0.51 -6.67
CA LEU A 346 23.28 -0.33 -7.75
C LEU A 346 24.09 -0.10 -9.02
N LEU A 347 25.12 -0.92 -9.27
CA LEU A 347 26.02 -0.72 -10.40
C LEU A 347 25.54 -1.42 -11.66
N GLU A 348 25.32 -2.74 -11.58
CA GLU A 348 25.06 -3.57 -12.76
C GLU A 348 23.75 -4.34 -12.62
N PRO A 349 22.81 -4.23 -13.59
CA PRO A 349 21.61 -5.04 -13.57
C PRO A 349 21.95 -6.50 -13.94
N CYS A 350 21.50 -7.45 -13.12
CA CYS A 350 21.53 -8.86 -13.49
C CYS A 350 20.49 -9.08 -14.59
N GLY A 351 20.93 -9.52 -15.76
CA GLY A 351 20.03 -9.86 -16.85
C GLY A 351 19.43 -11.26 -16.71
N GLN A 352 18.40 -11.53 -17.50
CA GLN A 352 17.73 -12.83 -17.52
C GLN A 352 18.52 -13.87 -18.29
N GLN A 353 18.59 -15.08 -17.73
CA GLN A 353 19.34 -16.20 -18.32
C GLN A 353 18.44 -17.27 -18.93
N LYS A 354 17.14 -17.29 -18.59
CA LYS A 354 16.18 -18.31 -19.04
C LYS A 354 15.35 -17.83 -20.23
N ASN A 355 15.01 -18.76 -21.12
CA ASN A 355 14.03 -18.59 -22.19
C ASN A 355 12.95 -19.69 -22.05
N PRO A 356 11.67 -19.35 -21.83
CA PRO A 356 11.13 -17.99 -21.74
C PRO A 356 11.59 -17.23 -20.47
N PRO A 357 11.56 -15.89 -20.49
CA PRO A 357 11.92 -15.02 -19.37
C PRO A 357 11.29 -15.40 -18.02
N ASP A 358 11.99 -15.13 -16.92
CA ASP A 358 11.51 -15.43 -15.56
C ASP A 358 10.17 -14.72 -15.23
N TYR A 359 9.90 -13.56 -15.85
CA TYR A 359 8.64 -12.82 -15.69
C TYR A 359 7.47 -13.36 -16.53
N SER A 360 7.67 -14.37 -17.39
CA SER A 360 6.65 -14.79 -18.36
C SER A 360 5.37 -15.28 -17.68
N SER A 361 5.51 -15.91 -16.52
CA SER A 361 4.40 -16.41 -15.69
C SER A 361 3.55 -15.33 -15.04
N LEU A 362 3.94 -14.05 -15.13
CA LEU A 362 3.16 -12.91 -14.62
C LEU A 362 2.09 -12.43 -15.61
N PHE A 363 2.20 -12.81 -16.88
CA PHE A 363 1.33 -12.32 -17.96
C PHE A 363 0.46 -13.42 -18.59
N GLU A 364 0.55 -14.65 -18.09
CA GLU A 364 -0.39 -15.76 -18.34
C GLU A 364 -1.52 -15.74 -17.31
#